data_AF-A0A3N5UU95-F1
#
_entry.id   AF-A0A3N5UU95-F1
#
_cell.length_a   1.000
_cell.length_b   1.000
_cell.length_c   1.000
_cell.angle_alpha   90.00
_cell.angle_beta   90.00
_cell.angle_gamma   90.00
#
_symmetry.space_group_name_H-M   'P 1'
#
loop_
_entity.id
_entity.type
_entity.pdbx_description
1 polymer ?
#
loop_
_entity_poly.entity_id
_entity_poly.type
_entity_poly.pdbx_seq_one_letter_code
_entity_poly.pdbx_strand_id
1 'polypeptide(L)'
;MTTSLISLSSLDDKYVKEKSTTNSEPEWLMEIRNNAFSNYSSLPHEVSPLYKKYSDANLLYPDRVYLSQGTKTYEAEGDLKERIRELDKDTSILKIGSSIVHSKVSDKLLKQGVVISDLKNAIKDHGSIIK
;
A
#
# COMPACT_ATOMS: atom_id res chain seq x y z
N MET A 1 22.32 -2.43 8.16
CA MET A 1 21.97 -1.25 7.34
C MET A 1 21.05 -0.38 8.18
N THR A 2 21.37 0.90 8.37
CA THR A 2 20.51 1.84 9.10
C THR A 2 19.26 2.12 8.29
N THR A 3 18.10 1.70 8.81
CA THR A 3 16.80 2.01 8.20
C THR A 3 16.55 3.50 8.32
N SER A 4 16.62 4.22 7.20
CA SER A 4 16.21 5.63 7.18
C SER A 4 14.71 5.72 7.48
N LEU A 5 14.35 6.57 8.43
CA LEU A 5 12.98 6.82 8.87
C LEU A 5 12.59 8.26 8.50
N ILE A 6 11.35 8.45 8.08
CA ILE A 6 10.75 9.77 7.90
C ILE A 6 9.51 9.87 8.81
N SER A 7 9.27 11.02 9.42
CA SER A 7 8.02 11.25 10.15
C SER A 7 6.85 11.45 9.18
N LEU A 8 5.64 11.04 9.57
CA LEU A 8 4.43 11.27 8.78
C LEU A 8 4.15 12.77 8.62
N SER A 9 4.45 13.59 9.63
CA SER A 9 4.29 15.05 9.58
C SER A 9 5.22 15.76 8.58
N SER A 10 6.31 15.13 8.16
CA SER A 10 7.30 15.74 7.25
C SER A 10 7.10 15.33 5.79
N LEU A 11 6.04 14.58 5.48
CA LEU A 11 5.71 14.25 4.10
C LEU A 11 5.19 15.50 3.39
N ASP A 12 5.64 15.73 2.17
CA ASP A 12 5.23 16.84 1.32
C ASP A 12 5.01 16.36 -0.13
N ASP A 13 4.55 17.25 -1.01
CA ASP A 13 4.33 16.91 -2.43
C ASP A 13 5.63 16.45 -3.11
N LYS A 14 6.78 16.98 -2.67
CA LYS A 14 8.10 16.57 -3.21
C LYS A 14 8.39 15.11 -2.88
N TYR A 15 8.10 14.68 -1.66
CA TYR A 15 8.22 13.29 -1.24
C TYR A 15 7.36 12.35 -2.10
N VAL A 16 6.11 12.73 -2.35
CA VAL A 16 5.20 11.93 -3.19
C VAL A 16 5.75 11.78 -4.60
N LYS A 17 6.23 12.88 -5.22
CA LYS A 17 6.88 12.85 -6.55
C LYS A 17 8.13 11.98 -6.57
N GLU A 18 8.98 12.09 -5.56
CA GLU A 18 10.20 11.30 -5.43
C GLU A 18 9.88 9.80 -5.34
N LYS A 19 8.86 9.41 -4.58
CA LYS A 19 8.40 8.01 -4.49
C LYS A 19 7.81 7.50 -5.78
N SER A 20 7.00 8.30 -6.50
CA SER A 20 6.50 7.91 -7.82
C SER A 20 7.65 7.69 -8.81
N THR A 21 8.64 8.57 -8.82
CA THR A 21 9.84 8.45 -9.66
C THR A 21 10.65 7.19 -9.31
N THR A 22 10.89 6.96 -8.02
CA THR A 22 11.63 5.79 -7.51
C THR A 22 10.93 4.48 -7.87
N ASN A 23 9.59 4.49 -7.92
CA ASN A 23 8.79 3.34 -8.32
C ASN A 23 8.62 3.21 -9.84
N SER A 24 9.16 4.14 -10.62
CA SER A 24 8.98 4.19 -12.07
C SER A 24 7.50 4.22 -12.47
N GLU A 25 6.70 4.96 -11.72
CA GLU A 25 5.27 5.14 -12.01
C GLU A 25 5.07 6.02 -13.25
N PRO A 26 4.03 5.77 -14.07
CA PRO A 26 3.67 6.63 -15.18
C PRO A 26 3.15 7.99 -14.69
N GLU A 27 3.27 9.01 -15.53
CA GLU A 27 2.94 10.40 -15.21
C GLU A 27 1.51 10.57 -14.68
N TRP A 28 0.52 9.94 -15.31
CA TRP A 28 -0.88 10.02 -14.88
C TRP A 28 -1.10 9.53 -13.45
N LEU A 29 -0.37 8.50 -13.00
CA LEU A 29 -0.51 7.99 -11.63
C LEU A 29 0.19 8.92 -10.64
N MET A 30 1.36 9.45 -11.01
CA MET A 30 2.06 10.45 -10.22
C MET A 30 1.18 11.68 -10.00
N GLU A 31 0.48 12.17 -11.04
CA GLU A 31 -0.46 13.28 -10.93
C GLU A 31 -1.62 12.99 -10.00
N ILE A 32 -2.27 11.81 -10.13
CA ILE A 32 -3.35 11.39 -9.23
C ILE A 32 -2.88 11.38 -7.77
N ARG A 33 -1.70 10.81 -7.49
CA ARG A 33 -1.16 10.74 -6.13
C ARG A 33 -0.85 12.12 -5.56
N ASN A 34 -0.23 13.00 -6.35
CA ASN A 34 0.06 14.36 -5.92
C ASN A 34 -1.23 15.12 -5.64
N ASN A 35 -2.20 15.10 -6.55
CA ASN A 35 -3.48 15.79 -6.36
C ASN A 35 -4.21 15.26 -5.11
N ALA A 36 -4.23 13.95 -4.89
CA ALA A 36 -4.83 13.35 -3.70
C ALA A 36 -4.11 13.80 -2.41
N PHE A 37 -2.78 13.84 -2.42
CA PHE A 37 -1.99 14.27 -1.27
C PHE A 37 -2.12 15.77 -0.98
N SER A 38 -2.08 16.62 -2.01
CA SER A 38 -2.28 18.06 -1.85
C SER A 38 -3.69 18.36 -1.33
N ASN A 39 -4.72 17.67 -1.86
CA ASN A 39 -6.08 17.78 -1.36
C ASN A 39 -6.17 17.39 0.11
N TYR A 40 -5.62 16.23 0.50
CA TYR A 40 -5.58 15.79 1.89
C TYR A 40 -4.86 16.83 2.78
N SER A 41 -3.70 17.32 2.35
CA SER A 41 -2.89 18.28 3.12
C SER A 41 -3.56 19.65 3.27
N SER A 42 -4.49 20.00 2.38
CA SER A 42 -5.29 21.23 2.49
C SER A 42 -6.46 21.12 3.47
N LEU A 43 -6.87 19.90 3.85
CA LEU A 43 -7.97 19.70 4.78
C LEU A 43 -7.50 20.00 6.21
N PRO A 44 -8.34 20.66 7.04
CA PRO A 44 -8.02 20.83 8.44
C PRO A 44 -7.96 19.48 9.15
N HIS A 45 -7.14 19.39 10.20
CA HIS A 45 -7.17 18.22 11.07
C HIS A 45 -8.57 18.03 11.65
N GLU A 46 -9.07 16.80 11.58
CA GLU A 46 -10.34 16.45 12.20
C GLU A 46 -10.19 16.58 13.73
N VAL A 47 -11.10 17.34 14.34
CA VAL A 47 -11.11 17.59 15.79
C VAL A 47 -12.50 17.44 16.38
N SER A 48 -13.50 17.20 15.52
CA SER A 48 -14.90 17.13 15.87
C SER A 48 -15.15 16.02 16.89
N PRO A 49 -15.90 16.33 17.97
CA PRO A 49 -16.38 15.32 18.89
C PRO A 49 -17.25 14.24 18.24
N LEU A 50 -17.87 14.54 17.09
CA LEU A 50 -18.77 13.63 16.38
C LEU A 50 -18.06 12.34 15.93
N TYR A 51 -16.81 12.45 15.51
CA TYR A 51 -16.00 11.32 15.04
C TYR A 51 -15.16 10.66 16.13
N LYS A 52 -15.20 11.18 17.37
CA LYS A 52 -14.48 10.61 18.54
C LYS A 52 -15.21 9.47 19.24
N LYS A 53 -16.52 9.30 18.98
CA LYS A 53 -17.33 8.30 19.70
C LYS A 53 -16.89 6.85 19.42
N TYR A 54 -16.37 6.59 18.21
CA TYR A 54 -15.99 5.25 17.76
C TYR A 54 -14.60 5.21 17.10
N SER A 55 -13.86 6.32 17.10
CA SER A 55 -12.52 6.35 16.53
C SER A 55 -11.58 7.24 17.35
N ASP A 56 -10.34 6.77 17.47
CA ASP A 56 -9.23 7.51 18.05
C ASP A 56 -8.42 8.25 16.98
N ALA A 57 -9.04 8.58 15.83
CA ALA A 57 -8.35 9.24 14.71
C ALA A 57 -7.65 10.54 15.14
N ASN A 58 -8.22 11.23 16.13
CA ASN A 58 -7.71 12.49 16.67
C ASN A 58 -6.57 12.29 17.69
N LEU A 59 -6.19 11.04 18.00
CA LEU A 59 -5.04 10.69 18.84
C LEU A 59 -3.78 10.37 18.03
N LEU A 60 -3.86 10.40 16.69
CA LEU A 60 -2.70 10.22 15.83
C LEU A 60 -1.83 11.49 15.87
N TYR A 61 -0.60 11.37 16.39
CA TYR A 61 0.41 12.43 16.36
C TYR A 61 1.37 12.17 15.18
N PRO A 62 1.22 12.88 14.04
CA PRO A 62 1.95 12.54 12.82
C PRO A 62 3.48 12.70 12.94
N ASP A 63 3.95 13.52 13.87
CA ASP A 63 5.36 13.71 14.22
C ASP A 63 5.97 12.51 14.96
N ARG A 64 5.13 11.61 15.51
CA ARG A 64 5.54 10.41 16.24
C ARG A 64 5.34 9.12 15.44
N VAL A 65 4.82 9.22 14.22
CA VAL A 65 4.64 8.09 13.31
C VAL A 65 5.78 8.11 12.30
N TYR A 66 6.57 7.05 12.27
CA TYR A 66 7.73 6.94 11.40
C TYR A 66 7.54 5.88 10.33
N LEU A 67 7.85 6.25 9.09
CA LEU A 67 7.79 5.37 7.94
C LEU A 67 9.21 4.98 7.50
N SER A 68 9.45 3.67 7.39
CA SER A 68 10.67 3.14 6.79
C SER A 68 10.78 3.57 5.33
N GLN A 69 11.95 4.10 4.96
CA GLN A 69 12.22 4.50 3.58
C GLN A 69 12.65 3.35 2.67
N GLY A 70 13.07 2.22 3.25
CA GLY A 70 13.46 1.03 2.50
C GLY A 70 12.27 0.14 2.14
N THR A 71 12.39 -0.56 1.00
CA THR A 71 11.49 -1.65 0.65
C THR A 71 11.71 -2.81 1.62
N LYS A 72 10.65 -3.24 2.30
CA LYS A 72 10.68 -4.42 3.17
C LYS A 72 9.84 -5.52 2.54
N THR A 73 10.42 -6.71 2.42
CA THR A 73 9.67 -7.93 2.16
C THR A 73 9.18 -8.48 3.49
N TYR A 74 7.90 -8.82 3.54
CA TYR A 74 7.29 -9.44 4.71
C TYR A 74 7.03 -10.90 4.39
N GLU A 75 7.31 -11.76 5.37
CA GLU A 75 7.02 -13.18 5.32
C GLU A 75 6.12 -13.55 6.50
N ALA A 76 5.34 -14.61 6.34
CA ALA A 76 4.58 -15.19 7.43
C ALA A 76 5.53 -15.93 8.38
N GLU A 77 5.27 -15.90 9.69
CA GLU A 77 6.07 -16.59 10.70
C GLU A 77 5.18 -17.42 11.63
N GLY A 78 5.76 -18.46 12.25
CA GLY A 78 5.08 -19.32 13.22
C GLY A 78 3.78 -19.95 12.70
N ASP A 79 2.77 -19.98 13.56
CA ASP A 79 1.46 -20.57 13.28
C ASP A 79 0.74 -19.94 12.07
N LEU A 80 1.12 -18.71 11.69
CA LEU A 80 0.54 -18.04 10.53
C LEU A 80 0.85 -18.80 9.23
N LYS A 81 2.04 -19.43 9.13
CA LYS A 81 2.39 -20.25 7.95
C LYS A 81 1.44 -21.43 7.79
N GLU A 82 1.07 -22.09 8.88
CA GLU A 82 0.15 -23.23 8.84
C GLU A 82 -1.26 -22.79 8.44
N ARG A 83 -1.74 -21.65 8.97
CA ARG A 83 -3.04 -21.09 8.57
C ARG A 83 -3.10 -20.66 7.12
N ILE A 84 -1.99 -20.15 6.58
CA ILE A 84 -1.91 -19.77 5.17
C ILE A 84 -2.03 -20.99 4.26
N ARG A 85 -1.50 -22.16 4.64
CA ARG A 85 -1.67 -23.40 3.86
C ARG A 85 -3.12 -23.86 3.77
N GLU A 86 -3.95 -23.54 4.77
CA GLU A 86 -5.38 -23.85 4.70
C GLU A 86 -6.08 -23.13 3.53
N LEU A 87 -5.52 -22.00 3.07
CA LEU A 87 -6.05 -21.19 1.97
C LEU A 87 -5.79 -21.78 0.58
N ASP A 88 -4.94 -22.80 0.44
CA ASP A 88 -4.62 -23.45 -0.85
C ASP A 88 -5.84 -24.12 -1.52
N LYS A 89 -6.92 -24.31 -0.76
CA LYS A 89 -8.16 -24.96 -1.22
C LYS A 89 -9.00 -24.07 -2.15
N ASP A 90 -8.89 -22.75 -1.97
CA ASP A 90 -9.74 -21.77 -2.65
C ASP A 90 -8.91 -20.75 -3.42
N THR A 91 -9.55 -20.03 -4.34
CA THR A 91 -8.91 -18.86 -4.95
C THR A 91 -8.78 -17.77 -3.88
N SER A 92 -7.56 -17.40 -3.55
CA SER A 92 -7.31 -16.43 -2.49
C SER A 92 -6.00 -15.66 -2.70
N ILE A 93 -5.90 -14.51 -2.04
CA ILE A 93 -4.69 -13.70 -1.98
C ILE A 93 -4.53 -13.20 -0.55
N LEU A 94 -3.31 -13.26 -0.03
CA LEU A 94 -2.98 -12.70 1.27
C LEU A 94 -1.76 -11.79 1.17
N LYS A 95 -1.85 -10.63 1.79
CA LYS A 95 -0.74 -9.70 1.95
C LYS A 95 -0.38 -9.51 3.41
N ILE A 96 0.93 -9.47 3.68
CA ILE A 96 1.48 -8.99 4.95
C ILE A 96 2.27 -7.73 4.62
N GLY A 97 1.89 -6.60 5.23
CA GLY A 97 2.44 -5.30 4.84
C GLY A 97 2.31 -5.05 3.34
N SER A 98 3.43 -4.78 2.67
CA SER A 98 3.48 -4.56 1.22
C SER A 98 3.60 -5.84 0.39
N SER A 99 3.91 -6.98 0.99
CA SER A 99 4.23 -8.22 0.28
C SER A 99 3.01 -9.13 0.12
N ILE A 100 2.82 -9.68 -1.08
CA ILE A 100 1.91 -10.80 -1.30
C ILE A 100 2.63 -12.06 -0.80
N VAL A 101 2.10 -12.67 0.26
CA VAL A 101 2.71 -13.86 0.91
C VAL A 101 2.02 -15.15 0.51
N HIS A 102 0.80 -15.07 -0.03
CA HIS A 102 0.07 -16.18 -0.61
C HIS A 102 -0.78 -15.67 -1.78
N SER A 103 -0.81 -16.43 -2.85
CA SER A 103 -1.65 -16.18 -4.01
C SER A 103 -1.99 -17.51 -4.65
N LYS A 104 -3.27 -17.86 -4.66
CA LYS A 104 -3.81 -19.04 -5.33
C LYS A 104 -4.91 -18.59 -6.26
N VAL A 105 -4.75 -18.88 -7.55
CA VAL A 105 -5.79 -18.69 -8.55
C VAL A 105 -6.19 -20.06 -9.08
N SER A 106 -7.49 -20.34 -9.14
CA SER A 106 -7.97 -21.59 -9.73
C SER A 106 -7.64 -21.67 -11.23
N ASP A 107 -7.43 -22.88 -11.74
CA ASP A 107 -7.11 -23.10 -13.16
C ASP A 107 -8.18 -22.53 -14.10
N LYS A 108 -9.45 -22.55 -13.66
CA LYS A 108 -10.55 -21.94 -14.40
C LYS A 108 -10.33 -20.44 -14.60
N LEU A 109 -9.97 -19.72 -13.54
CA LEU A 109 -9.74 -18.27 -13.59
C LEU A 109 -8.45 -17.93 -14.33
N LEU A 110 -7.39 -18.74 -14.19
CA LEU A 110 -6.16 -18.58 -14.97
C LEU A 110 -6.44 -18.68 -16.48
N LYS A 111 -7.24 -19.66 -16.90
CA LYS A 111 -7.66 -19.81 -18.32
C LYS A 111 -8.56 -18.67 -18.80
N GLN A 112 -9.24 -17.97 -17.89
CA GLN A 112 -10.02 -16.76 -18.19
C GLN A 112 -9.16 -15.49 -18.21
N GLY A 113 -7.85 -15.60 -17.97
CA GLY A 113 -6.92 -14.47 -18.01
C GLY A 113 -6.79 -13.70 -16.70
N VAL A 114 -7.23 -14.25 -15.58
CA VAL A 114 -7.07 -13.59 -14.27
C VAL A 114 -5.60 -13.63 -13.85
N VAL A 115 -5.03 -12.45 -13.60
CA VAL A 115 -3.65 -12.26 -13.12
C VAL A 115 -3.69 -11.56 -11.77
N ILE A 116 -2.94 -12.09 -10.81
CA ILE A 116 -2.68 -11.45 -9.52
C ILE A 116 -1.27 -10.88 -9.56
N SER A 117 -1.15 -9.57 -9.36
CA SER A 117 0.12 -8.86 -9.30
C SER A 117 0.01 -7.69 -8.32
N ASP A 118 1.15 -7.24 -7.77
CA ASP A 118 1.16 -5.98 -7.04
C ASP A 118 1.00 -4.79 -8.01
N LEU A 119 0.60 -3.64 -7.46
CA LEU A 119 0.30 -2.46 -8.28
C LEU A 119 1.51 -2.02 -9.14
N LYS A 120 2.73 -2.13 -8.61
CA LYS A 120 3.94 -1.69 -9.32
C LYS A 120 4.18 -2.55 -10.57
N ASN A 121 4.14 -3.86 -10.41
CA ASN A 121 4.30 -4.81 -11.50
C ASN A 121 3.10 -4.77 -12.46
N ALA A 122 1.87 -4.66 -11.95
CA ALA A 122 0.68 -4.54 -12.77
C ALA A 122 0.72 -3.31 -13.70
N ILE A 123 1.15 -2.15 -13.19
CA ILE A 123 1.28 -0.94 -14.03
C ILE A 123 2.39 -1.11 -15.06
N LYS A 124 3.52 -1.70 -14.68
CA LYS A 124 4.65 -1.93 -15.58
C LYS A 124 4.28 -2.88 -16.72
N ASP A 125 3.65 -4.00 -16.40
CA ASP A 125 3.44 -5.11 -17.33
C ASP A 125 2.09 -5.02 -18.06
N HIS A 126 1.11 -4.34 -17.47
CA HIS A 126 -0.27 -4.23 -17.97
C HIS A 126 -0.80 -2.78 -17.99
N GLY A 127 0.07 -1.78 -17.99
CA GLY A 127 -0.32 -0.37 -17.92
C GLY A 127 -1.29 0.10 -19.03
N SER A 128 -1.28 -0.56 -20.19
CA SER A 128 -2.17 -0.24 -21.32
C SER A 128 -3.66 -0.51 -21.05
N ILE A 129 -3.99 -1.40 -20.12
CA ILE A 129 -5.37 -1.78 -19.77
C ILE A 129 -5.82 -1.26 -18.41
N ILE A 130 -4.94 -0.60 -17.66
CA ILE A 130 -5.22 -0.03 -16.33
C ILE A 130 -5.66 1.43 -16.42
N LYS A 131 -5.24 2.15 -17.48
CA LYS A 131 -5.55 3.57 -17.69
C LYS A 131 -6.96 3.77 -18.23
#